data_AF-A0A238X4I0-F1
#
_entry.id   AF-A0A238X4I0-F1
#
_cell.length_a   1.000
_cell.length_b   1.000
_cell.length_c   1.000
_cell.angle_alpha   90.00
_cell.angle_beta   90.00
_cell.angle_gamma   90.00
#
_symmetry.space_group_name_H-M   'P 1'
#
loop_
_entity.id
_entity.type
_entity.pdbx_description
1 polymer ?
#
loop_
_entity_poly.entity_id
_entity_poly.type
_entity_poly.pdbx_seq_one_letter_code
_entity_poly.pdbx_strand_id
1 'polypeptide(L)'
;MYVLRNGQARPMLRDVHLPNGRTVTRDGFVVERDGRRTELAEGRGCTLLGQPVAVVTRSNGRLSLAAPMASAPVAVPAEPALLQAQRWRNGKERGHGKGKKAGKHKKNKHGDDDED
;
A
#
# COMPACT_ATOMS: atom_id res chain seq x y z
N MET A 1 -21.72 -5.68 -1.35
CA MET A 1 -21.17 -5.00 -0.16
C MET A 1 -22.26 -4.29 0.64
N TYR A 2 -22.10 -4.17 1.96
CA TYR A 2 -23.08 -3.51 2.86
C TYR A 2 -22.42 -2.44 3.73
N VAL A 3 -23.20 -1.41 4.10
CA VAL A 3 -22.85 -0.43 5.14
C VAL A 3 -23.65 -0.74 6.38
N LEU A 4 -22.97 -0.83 7.52
CA LEU A 4 -23.64 -0.97 8.81
C LEU A 4 -23.99 0.43 9.33
N ARG A 5 -25.29 0.72 9.47
CA ARG A 5 -25.78 1.94 10.13
C ARG A 5 -26.74 1.56 11.23
N ASN A 6 -26.48 2.05 12.44
CA ASN A 6 -27.29 1.71 13.61
C ASN A 6 -27.46 0.19 13.74
N GLY A 7 -26.37 -0.57 13.60
CA GLY A 7 -26.37 -2.03 13.68
C GLY A 7 -27.26 -2.79 12.67
N GLN A 8 -27.73 -2.13 11.61
CA GLN A 8 -28.41 -2.76 10.49
C GLN A 8 -27.54 -2.67 9.24
N ALA A 9 -27.46 -3.78 8.50
CA ALA A 9 -26.83 -3.81 7.19
C ALA A 9 -27.75 -3.15 6.15
N ARG A 10 -27.19 -2.22 5.37
CA ARG A 10 -27.85 -1.60 4.22
C ARG A 10 -27.00 -1.79 2.98
N PRO A 11 -27.58 -2.07 1.80
CA PRO A 11 -26.81 -2.21 0.57
C PRO A 11 -25.93 -0.98 0.33
N MET A 12 -24.68 -1.21 -0.07
CA MET A 12 -23.77 -0.13 -0.44
C MET A 12 -23.98 0.25 -1.90
N LEU A 13 -24.53 1.45 -2.15
CA LEU A 13 -24.92 1.89 -3.49
C LEU A 13 -23.79 2.57 -4.28
N ARG A 14 -22.81 3.10 -3.56
CA ARG A 14 -21.69 3.87 -4.11
C ARG A 14 -20.45 3.63 -3.27
N ASP A 15 -19.32 3.91 -3.87
CA ASP A 15 -18.05 3.91 -3.17
C ASP A 15 -18.02 5.00 -2.10
N VAL A 16 -17.31 4.72 -1.01
CA VAL A 16 -17.23 5.59 0.17
C VAL A 16 -15.79 6.05 0.33
N HIS A 17 -15.58 7.36 0.23
CA HIS A 17 -14.31 7.99 0.52
C HIS A 17 -14.19 8.22 2.02
N LEU A 18 -13.11 7.73 2.61
CA LEU A 18 -12.79 7.88 4.02
C LEU A 18 -11.97 9.16 4.25
N PRO A 19 -12.04 9.76 5.46
CA PRO A 19 -11.30 10.98 5.78
C PRO A 19 -9.78 10.86 5.63
N ASN A 20 -9.24 9.63 5.68
CA ASN A 20 -7.81 9.36 5.51
C ASN A 20 -7.37 9.18 4.05
N GLY A 21 -8.25 9.48 3.08
CA GLY A 21 -7.96 9.37 1.65
C GLY A 21 -8.06 7.95 1.09
N ARG A 22 -8.51 6.98 1.88
CA ARG A 22 -8.84 5.63 1.40
C ARG A 22 -10.25 5.60 0.80
N THR A 23 -10.52 4.64 -0.07
CA THR A 23 -11.85 4.42 -0.67
C THR A 23 -12.32 3.00 -0.42
N VAL A 24 -13.54 2.83 0.08
CA VAL A 24 -14.21 1.53 0.19
C VAL A 24 -15.13 1.37 -1.01
N THR A 25 -14.87 0.38 -1.85
CA THR A 25 -15.66 0.16 -3.08
C THR A 25 -16.86 -0.75 -2.83
N ARG A 26 -17.92 -0.57 -3.62
CA ARG A 26 -19.13 -1.42 -3.60
C ARG A 26 -18.84 -2.88 -3.93
N ASP A 27 -17.70 -3.14 -4.56
CA ASP A 27 -17.21 -4.47 -4.91
C ASP A 27 -16.46 -5.15 -3.74
N GLY A 28 -16.34 -4.47 -2.59
CA GLY A 28 -15.72 -5.05 -1.39
C GLY A 28 -14.21 -4.84 -1.31
N PHE A 29 -13.66 -3.78 -1.89
CA PHE A 29 -12.23 -3.45 -1.74
C PHE A 29 -12.02 -2.22 -0.87
N VAL A 30 -10.95 -2.21 -0.09
CA VAL A 30 -10.35 -0.98 0.45
C VAL A 30 -9.20 -0.60 -0.47
N VAL A 31 -9.31 0.58 -1.08
CA VAL A 31 -8.28 1.20 -1.92
C VAL A 31 -7.53 2.20 -1.06
N GLU A 32 -6.23 2.01 -0.96
CA GLU A 32 -5.32 2.91 -0.27
C GLU A 32 -4.99 4.15 -1.13
N ARG A 33 -4.41 5.17 -0.50
CA ARG A 33 -4.05 6.42 -1.20
C ARG A 33 -3.02 6.21 -2.31
N ASP A 34 -2.18 5.18 -2.18
CA ASP A 34 -1.18 4.76 -3.18
C ASP A 34 -1.78 3.89 -4.29
N GLY A 35 -3.09 3.59 -4.23
CA GLY A 35 -3.80 2.74 -5.18
C GLY A 35 -3.76 1.25 -4.83
N ARG A 36 -3.11 0.84 -3.74
CA ARG A 36 -3.11 -0.56 -3.30
C ARG A 36 -4.53 -0.99 -2.94
N ARG A 37 -4.94 -2.16 -3.44
CA ARG A 37 -6.28 -2.72 -3.20
C ARG A 37 -6.18 -3.90 -2.25
N THR A 38 -6.99 -3.87 -1.20
CA THR A 38 -7.16 -4.99 -0.26
C THR A 38 -8.62 -5.43 -0.29
N GLU A 39 -8.85 -6.72 -0.50
CA GLU A 39 -10.20 -7.29 -0.51
C GLU A 39 -10.75 -7.42 0.92
N LEU A 40 -12.02 -7.07 1.11
CA LEU A 40 -12.80 -7.34 2.31
C LEU A 40 -13.54 -8.66 2.12
N ALA A 41 -12.96 -9.73 2.64
CA ALA A 41 -13.56 -11.05 2.64
C ALA A 41 -14.94 -11.06 3.33
N GLU A 42 -15.75 -12.08 3.05
CA GLU A 42 -17.04 -12.28 3.70
C GLU A 42 -16.91 -12.30 5.24
N GLY A 43 -17.89 -11.70 5.92
CA GLY A 43 -17.85 -11.53 7.37
C GLY A 43 -16.81 -10.52 7.88
N ARG A 44 -16.04 -9.88 6.99
CA ARG A 44 -15.20 -8.72 7.32
C ARG A 44 -15.87 -7.42 6.89
N GLY A 45 -15.65 -6.39 7.67
CA GLY A 45 -15.92 -5.00 7.34
C GLY A 45 -14.66 -4.18 7.49
N CYS A 46 -14.80 -2.85 7.41
CA CYS A 46 -13.70 -1.94 7.70
C CYS A 46 -14.14 -0.85 8.67
N THR A 47 -13.21 -0.37 9.49
CA THR A 47 -13.43 0.82 10.31
C THR A 47 -13.46 2.09 9.44
N LEU A 48 -13.79 3.24 10.03
CA LEU A 48 -13.70 4.54 9.35
C LEU A 48 -12.26 4.94 8.96
N LEU A 49 -11.26 4.18 9.42
CA LEU A 49 -9.86 4.31 9.02
C LEU A 49 -9.47 3.29 7.93
N GLY A 50 -10.42 2.51 7.42
CA GLY A 50 -10.18 1.49 6.40
C GLY A 50 -9.40 0.28 6.93
N GLN A 51 -9.38 0.06 8.25
CA GLN A 51 -8.76 -1.14 8.83
C GLN A 51 -9.75 -2.30 8.77
N PRO A 52 -9.38 -3.47 8.23
CA PRO A 52 -10.24 -4.65 8.20
C PRO A 52 -10.60 -5.09 9.61
N VAL A 53 -11.86 -5.44 9.85
CA VAL A 53 -12.34 -5.89 11.17
C VAL A 53 -13.44 -6.92 10.98
N ALA A 54 -13.57 -7.86 11.92
CA ALA A 54 -14.63 -8.86 11.85
C ALA A 54 -16.01 -8.20 12.11
N VAL A 55 -17.04 -8.65 11.41
CA VAL A 55 -18.43 -8.31 11.71
C VAL A 55 -18.99 -9.38 12.65
N VAL A 56 -19.60 -8.95 13.75
CA VAL A 56 -20.18 -9.84 14.76
C VAL A 56 -21.64 -9.48 15.01
N THR A 57 -22.47 -10.50 15.22
CA THR A 57 -23.85 -10.34 15.68
C THR A 57 -23.85 -10.24 17.19
N ARG A 58 -24.47 -9.18 17.73
CA ARG A 58 -24.64 -9.00 19.18
C ARG A 58 -25.80 -9.84 19.72
N SER A 59 -25.90 -9.94 21.05
CA SER A 59 -27.00 -10.64 21.74
C SER A 59 -28.40 -10.14 21.36
N ASN A 60 -28.52 -8.91 20.89
CA ASN A 60 -29.78 -8.33 20.41
C ASN A 60 -30.03 -8.53 18.90
N GLY A 61 -29.28 -9.42 18.24
CA GLY A 61 -29.40 -9.71 16.81
C GLY A 61 -28.87 -8.61 15.88
N ARG A 62 -28.34 -7.50 16.41
CA ARG A 62 -27.78 -6.42 15.58
C ARG A 62 -26.34 -6.72 15.20
N LEU A 63 -25.97 -6.31 13.99
CA LEU A 63 -24.60 -6.41 13.51
C LEU A 63 -23.75 -5.29 14.11
N SER A 64 -22.50 -5.61 14.44
CA SER A 64 -21.51 -4.63 14.86
C SER A 64 -20.13 -5.02 14.38
N LEU A 65 -19.25 -4.03 14.29
CA LEU A 65 -17.83 -4.29 14.09
C LEU A 65 -17.25 -4.81 15.41
N ALA A 66 -16.47 -5.90 15.35
CA ALA A 66 -15.67 -6.34 16.47
C ALA A 66 -14.70 -5.21 16.88
N ALA A 67 -14.28 -5.22 18.15
CA ALA A 67 -13.16 -4.36 18.56
C ALA A 67 -11.96 -4.66 17.65
N PRO A 68 -11.19 -3.64 17.23
CA PRO A 68 -9.98 -3.86 16.46
C PRO A 68 -9.02 -4.66 17.35
N MET A 69 -8.98 -5.98 17.17
CA MET A 69 -7.84 -6.75 17.62
C MET A 69 -6.67 -6.23 16.79
N ALA A 70 -5.62 -5.75 17.46
CA ALA A 70 -4.37 -5.44 16.78
C ALA A 70 -4.02 -6.66 15.94
N SER A 71 -4.03 -6.51 14.61
CA SER A 71 -3.63 -7.57 13.71
C SER A 71 -2.21 -7.97 14.10
N ALA A 72 -2.05 -9.17 14.65
CA ALA A 72 -0.72 -9.75 14.77
C ALA A 72 -0.12 -9.73 13.36
N PRO A 73 1.13 -9.28 13.18
CA PRO A 73 1.76 -9.32 11.87
C PRO A 73 1.67 -10.76 11.37
N VAL A 74 1.11 -10.93 10.17
CA VAL A 74 1.15 -12.21 9.47
C VAL A 74 2.61 -12.59 9.39
N ALA A 75 3.01 -13.63 10.12
CA ALA A 75 4.34 -14.19 10.04
C ALA A 75 4.53 -14.66 8.59
N VAL A 76 5.28 -13.86 7.82
CA VAL A 76 5.92 -14.36 6.60
C VAL A 76 6.71 -15.60 7.00
N PRO A 77 6.54 -16.76 6.34
CA PRO A 77 7.38 -17.92 6.60
C PRO A 77 8.82 -17.47 6.43
N ALA A 78 9.60 -17.63 7.50
CA ALA A 78 10.99 -17.24 7.56
C ALA A 78 11.76 -18.01 6.47
N GLU A 79 12.04 -17.34 5.35
CA GLU A 79 13.19 -17.71 4.55
C GLU A 79 14.45 -17.49 5.43
N PRO A 80 15.42 -18.41 5.40
CA PRO A 80 16.57 -18.35 6.29
C PRO A 80 17.41 -17.10 6.03
N ALA A 81 17.25 -16.12 6.92
CA ALA A 81 17.99 -14.86 6.98
C ALA A 81 19.44 -15.08 7.45
N LEU A 82 20.23 -15.89 6.74
CA LEU A 82 21.62 -16.18 7.09
C LEU A 82 22.67 -15.60 6.12
N LEU A 83 22.30 -14.74 5.17
CA LEU A 83 23.27 -14.25 4.17
C LEU A 83 23.44 -12.73 4.06
N GLN A 84 22.63 -11.90 4.74
CA GLN A 84 22.72 -10.45 4.56
C GLN A 84 23.64 -9.74 5.58
N ALA A 85 23.94 -10.37 6.74
CA ALA A 85 24.71 -9.73 7.81
C ALA A 85 26.25 -9.80 7.67
N GLN A 86 26.80 -10.56 6.71
CA GLN A 86 28.26 -10.73 6.58
C GLN A 86 28.94 -9.78 5.57
N ARG A 87 28.19 -9.02 4.76
CA ARG A 87 28.79 -8.17 3.70
C ARG A 87 29.38 -6.84 4.18
N TRP A 88 29.34 -6.54 5.47
CA TRP A 88 29.74 -5.23 6.02
C TRP A 88 30.96 -5.27 6.95
N ARG A 89 31.64 -6.42 7.11
CA ARG A 89 32.68 -6.55 8.16
C ARG A 89 34.10 -6.92 7.73
N ASN A 90 34.38 -7.28 6.48
CA ASN A 90 35.75 -7.66 6.09
C ASN A 90 36.19 -6.94 4.81
N GLY A 91 37.30 -6.20 4.88
CA GLY A 91 38.13 -5.96 3.68
C GLY A 91 38.67 -4.54 3.47
N LYS A 92 39.53 -4.10 4.39
CA LYS A 92 40.58 -3.12 4.12
C LYS A 92 41.54 -3.72 3.06
N GLU A 93 41.84 -3.00 1.97
CA GLU A 93 43.18 -2.81 1.37
C GLU A 93 43.18 -2.59 -0.16
N ARG A 94 43.78 -1.44 -0.53
CA ARG A 94 44.77 -1.20 -1.59
C ARG A 94 44.48 -1.68 -3.03
N GLY A 95 44.25 -0.71 -3.90
CA GLY A 95 44.43 -0.87 -5.35
C GLY A 95 44.51 0.47 -6.07
N HIS A 96 45.73 0.88 -6.46
CA HIS A 96 46.00 1.99 -7.36
C HIS A 96 45.36 1.79 -8.74
N GLY A 97 44.75 2.83 -9.31
CA GLY A 97 44.28 2.83 -10.70
C GLY A 97 44.03 4.24 -11.24
N LYS A 98 45.04 4.83 -11.87
CA LYS A 98 44.99 6.12 -12.60
C LYS A 98 43.99 6.06 -13.75
N GLY A 99 43.14 7.08 -13.92
CA GLY A 99 42.18 7.16 -15.04
C GLY A 99 41.62 8.56 -15.32
N LYS A 100 42.50 9.42 -15.84
CA LYS A 100 42.32 10.72 -16.55
C LYS A 100 40.89 11.25 -16.87
N LYS A 101 40.68 12.50 -16.43
CA LYS A 101 40.26 13.73 -17.15
C LYS A 101 39.15 13.69 -18.23
N ALA A 102 38.19 14.59 -17.99
CA ALA A 102 37.71 15.68 -18.88
C ALA A 102 36.81 15.34 -20.08
N GLY A 103 35.66 16.01 -20.10
CA GLY A 103 34.80 16.18 -21.28
C GLY A 103 33.72 17.22 -21.00
N LYS A 104 34.09 18.50 -21.10
CA LYS A 104 33.23 19.68 -20.99
C LYS A 104 32.79 20.09 -22.41
N HIS A 105 31.67 20.83 -22.51
CA HIS A 105 31.12 21.55 -23.69
C HIS A 105 30.18 20.75 -24.62
N LYS A 106 28.97 21.17 -25.04
CA LYS A 106 28.28 22.46 -25.35
C LYS A 106 27.98 22.46 -26.86
N LYS A 107 26.71 22.53 -27.26
CA LYS A 107 26.28 23.36 -28.41
C LYS A 107 24.76 23.49 -28.50
N ASN A 108 24.31 24.75 -28.47
CA ASN A 108 23.11 25.24 -29.14
C ASN A 108 23.25 25.03 -30.66
N LYS A 109 22.14 25.04 -31.42
CA LYS A 109 21.71 26.17 -32.28
C LYS A 109 20.61 25.73 -33.27
N HIS A 110 19.70 26.66 -33.51
CA HIS A 110 18.71 26.75 -34.59
C HIS A 110 19.10 26.15 -35.94
N GLY A 111 18.10 25.63 -36.64
CA GLY A 111 18.02 25.58 -38.10
C GLY A 111 16.61 26.02 -38.50
N ASP A 112 16.53 27.22 -39.06
CA ASP A 112 15.47 27.72 -39.95
C ASP A 112 15.70 27.14 -41.38
N ASP A 113 14.85 27.56 -42.32
CA ASP A 113 14.89 27.36 -43.79
C ASP A 113 14.14 26.09 -44.28
N ASP A 114 12.91 26.21 -44.81
CA ASP A 114 12.50 26.68 -46.17
C ASP A 114 12.60 25.56 -47.22
N GLU A 115 11.47 25.22 -47.86
CA GLU A 115 11.41 24.72 -49.25
C GLU A 115 9.96 24.74 -49.78
N ASP A 116 9.77 25.64 -50.77
CA ASP A 116 8.85 25.73 -51.94
C ASP A 116 7.35 25.39 -51.88
#